data_AF-A0A7C6QUQ9-F1
#
_entry.id   AF-A0A7C6QUQ9-F1
#
_cell.length_a   1.000
_cell.length_b   1.000
_cell.length_c   1.000
_cell.angle_alpha   90.00
_cell.angle_beta   90.00
_cell.angle_gamma   90.00
#
_symmetry.space_group_name_H-M   'P 1'
#
loop_
_entity.id
_entity.type
_entity.pdbx_description
1 polymer ?
#
loop_
_entity_poly.entity_id
_entity_poly.type
_entity_poly.pdbx_seq_one_letter_code
_entity_poly.pdbx_strand_id
1 'polypeptide(L)'
;MKKIKQILKILICLFVITLVVILLSLQPAVSFYLSNKSDNKAIIIGVILVIFTTSSITLFFDRKAITEYIKEQMRKVKGNFIWRPSVPIKNNKTTIQLIKNYPRDYKMDFHNFNINGTVEGVEAFKQAVIKFVNTPKNKYKIYEGTNYGTEHSLFTVNSSEEFTRQANSLAEQIVNYYGEWIDKIYCIKKNGNCLIIEMKVYGMAESLCIDIPNLGKSKE
;
A
#
# COMPACT_ATOMS: atom_id res chain seq x y z
N MET A 1 -12.63 -25.04 -21.44
CA MET A 1 -13.10 -25.44 -20.09
C MET A 1 -12.94 -24.38 -18.99
N LYS A 2 -11.81 -23.65 -18.86
CA LYS A 2 -11.63 -22.63 -17.79
C LYS A 2 -12.65 -21.47 -17.86
N LYS A 3 -12.93 -20.94 -19.05
CA LYS A 3 -13.93 -19.87 -19.26
C LYS A 3 -15.36 -20.32 -18.88
N ILE A 4 -15.72 -21.56 -19.17
CA ILE A 4 -17.05 -22.14 -18.84
C ILE A 4 -17.24 -22.24 -17.33
N LYS A 5 -16.21 -22.68 -16.58
CA LYS A 5 -16.27 -22.72 -15.11
C LYS A 5 -16.40 -21.33 -14.48
N GLN A 6 -15.81 -20.32 -15.11
CA GLN A 6 -15.86 -18.94 -14.63
C GLN A 6 -17.23 -18.31 -14.90
N ILE A 7 -17.78 -18.54 -16.09
CA ILE A 7 -19.15 -18.13 -16.46
C ILE A 7 -20.18 -18.80 -15.53
N LEU A 8 -20.02 -20.09 -15.25
CA LEU A 8 -20.90 -20.83 -14.33
C LEU A 8 -20.86 -20.25 -12.90
N LYS A 9 -19.68 -19.86 -12.40
CA LYS A 9 -19.55 -19.21 -11.09
C LYS A 9 -20.25 -17.86 -11.04
N ILE A 10 -20.15 -17.06 -12.11
CA ILE A 10 -20.82 -15.75 -12.21
C ILE A 10 -22.35 -15.94 -12.26
N LEU A 11 -22.83 -16.92 -13.03
CA LEU A 11 -24.26 -17.27 -13.11
C LEU A 11 -24.82 -17.72 -11.76
N ILE A 12 -24.09 -18.56 -11.03
CA ILE A 12 -24.49 -18.99 -9.67
C ILE A 12 -24.52 -17.79 -8.72
N CYS A 13 -23.54 -16.90 -8.79
CA CYS A 13 -23.49 -15.69 -7.95
C CYS A 13 -24.68 -14.76 -8.24
N LEU A 14 -24.97 -14.51 -9.52
CA LEU A 14 -26.14 -13.72 -9.93
C LEU A 14 -27.44 -14.36 -9.46
N PHE A 15 -27.59 -15.68 -9.58
CA PHE A 15 -28.78 -16.39 -9.09
C PHE A 15 -28.99 -16.23 -7.58
N VAL A 16 -27.90 -16.35 -6.79
CA VAL A 16 -27.96 -16.17 -5.33
C VAL A 16 -28.33 -14.73 -4.96
N ILE A 17 -27.74 -13.73 -5.63
CA ILE A 17 -28.08 -12.31 -5.40
C ILE A 17 -29.55 -12.05 -5.70
N THR A 18 -30.06 -12.53 -6.84
CA THR A 18 -31.47 -12.38 -7.21
C THR A 18 -32.40 -13.04 -6.20
N LEU A 19 -32.05 -14.23 -5.70
CA LEU A 19 -32.82 -14.92 -4.66
C LEU A 19 -32.88 -14.11 -3.35
N VAL A 20 -31.75 -13.53 -2.93
CA VAL A 20 -31.67 -12.68 -1.72
C VAL A 20 -32.49 -11.40 -1.88
N VAL A 21 -32.44 -10.76 -3.06
CA VAL A 21 -33.26 -9.57 -3.36
C VAL A 21 -34.75 -9.90 -3.32
N ILE A 22 -35.16 -11.04 -3.90
CA ILE A 22 -36.55 -11.53 -3.87
C ILE A 22 -36.99 -11.81 -2.42
N LEU A 23 -36.14 -12.43 -1.60
CA LEU A 23 -36.40 -12.68 -0.18
C LEU A 23 -36.57 -11.39 0.63
N LEU A 24 -35.70 -10.39 0.40
CA LEU A 24 -35.80 -9.08 1.05
C LEU A 24 -37.04 -8.30 0.58
N SER A 25 -37.43 -8.41 -0.69
CA SER A 25 -38.63 -7.78 -1.22
C SER A 25 -39.93 -8.47 -0.76
N LEU A 26 -39.85 -9.74 -0.35
CA LEU A 26 -40.98 -10.49 0.23
C LEU A 26 -41.14 -10.23 1.74
N GLN A 27 -40.14 -9.65 2.41
CA GLN A 27 -40.17 -9.35 3.84
C GLN A 27 -41.39 -8.51 4.29
N PRO A 28 -41.84 -7.47 3.53
CA PRO A 28 -43.06 -6.74 3.84
C PRO A 28 -44.33 -7.58 3.63
N ALA A 29 -44.35 -8.45 2.61
CA ALA A 29 -45.49 -9.31 2.32
C ALA A 29 -45.65 -10.43 3.37
N VAL A 30 -44.54 -10.98 3.85
CA VAL A 30 -44.51 -11.94 4.96
C VAL A 30 -44.95 -11.27 6.27
N SER A 31 -44.48 -10.05 6.54
CA SER A 31 -44.93 -9.26 7.70
C SER A 31 -46.43 -8.95 7.65
N PHE A 32 -46.96 -8.63 6.46
CA PHE A 32 -48.38 -8.37 6.25
C PHE A 32 -49.23 -9.64 6.35
N TYR A 33 -48.73 -10.78 5.86
CA TYR A 33 -49.40 -12.07 5.96
C TYR A 33 -49.41 -12.62 7.40
N LEU A 34 -48.30 -12.47 8.14
CA LEU A 34 -48.19 -12.79 9.57
C LEU A 34 -49.15 -11.96 10.44
N SER A 35 -49.46 -10.72 10.03
CA SER A 35 -50.44 -9.88 10.70
C SER A 35 -51.89 -10.37 10.54
N ASN A 36 -52.19 -11.20 9.52
CA ASN A 36 -53.57 -11.40 9.09
C ASN A 36 -54.09 -12.84 9.06
N LYS A 37 -53.29 -13.86 9.42
CA LYS A 37 -53.82 -15.19 9.78
C LYS A 37 -52.81 -16.04 10.54
N SER A 38 -53.18 -16.37 11.78
CA SER A 38 -52.53 -17.30 12.70
C SER A 38 -52.74 -18.74 12.20
N ASP A 39 -51.93 -19.20 11.26
CA ASP A 39 -51.79 -20.63 11.00
C ASP A 39 -50.39 -21.09 11.42
N ASN A 40 -50.30 -21.68 12.61
CA ASN A 40 -49.05 -22.05 13.29
C ASN A 40 -48.11 -22.89 12.42
N LYS A 41 -48.65 -23.66 11.46
CA LYS A 41 -47.86 -24.48 10.53
C LYS A 41 -47.05 -23.62 9.53
N ALA A 42 -47.59 -22.52 9.03
CA ALA A 42 -46.89 -21.64 8.08
C ALA A 42 -45.73 -20.88 8.75
N ILE A 43 -45.91 -20.49 10.02
CA ILE A 43 -44.88 -19.84 10.84
C ILE A 43 -43.70 -20.80 11.07
N ILE A 44 -44.00 -22.05 11.46
CA ILE A 44 -42.97 -23.08 11.70
C ILE A 44 -42.19 -23.41 10.42
N ILE A 45 -42.88 -23.54 9.27
CA ILE A 45 -42.22 -23.78 7.97
C ILE A 45 -41.32 -22.61 7.57
N GLY A 46 -41.77 -21.37 7.79
CA GLY A 46 -40.97 -20.16 7.52
C GLY A 46 -39.70 -20.09 8.36
N VAL A 47 -39.79 -20.40 9.66
CA VAL A 47 -38.63 -20.42 10.56
C VAL A 47 -37.65 -21.53 10.18
N ILE A 48 -38.14 -22.73 9.84
CA ILE A 48 -37.31 -23.85 9.38
C ILE A 48 -36.58 -23.50 8.09
N LEU A 49 -37.23 -22.84 7.13
CA LEU A 49 -36.61 -22.37 5.89
C LEU A 49 -35.51 -21.33 6.12
N VAL A 50 -35.70 -20.40 7.07
CA VAL A 50 -34.68 -19.41 7.43
C VAL A 50 -33.47 -20.07 8.11
N ILE A 51 -33.70 -21.05 9.00
CA ILE A 51 -32.62 -21.81 9.64
C ILE A 51 -31.88 -22.67 8.60
N PHE A 52 -32.59 -23.31 7.67
CA PHE A 52 -31.97 -24.16 6.65
C PHE A 52 -31.15 -23.34 5.64
N THR A 53 -31.63 -22.16 5.25
CA THR A 53 -30.90 -21.25 4.34
C THR A 53 -29.67 -20.61 5.00
N THR A 54 -29.78 -20.15 6.24
CA THR A 54 -28.64 -19.62 7.01
C THR A 54 -27.60 -20.69 7.34
N SER A 55 -28.03 -21.91 7.64
CA SER A 55 -27.15 -23.07 7.84
C SER A 55 -26.49 -23.52 6.53
N SER A 56 -27.21 -23.48 5.41
CA SER A 56 -26.65 -23.84 4.08
C SER A 56 -25.62 -22.82 3.59
N ILE A 57 -25.82 -21.52 3.86
CA ILE A 57 -24.85 -20.45 3.54
C ILE A 57 -23.57 -20.60 4.38
N THR A 58 -23.68 -21.04 5.64
CA THR A 58 -22.54 -21.29 6.53
C THR A 58 -21.83 -22.64 6.26
N LEU A 59 -22.54 -23.64 5.72
CA LEU A 59 -21.99 -24.95 5.34
C LEU A 59 -21.31 -24.97 3.96
N PHE A 60 -21.77 -24.17 2.98
CA PHE A 60 -21.19 -24.17 1.63
C PHE A 60 -19.95 -23.30 1.47
N PHE A 61 -19.78 -22.33 2.36
CA PHE A 61 -18.64 -21.44 2.34
C PHE A 61 -17.83 -21.69 3.59
N ASP A 62 -16.80 -22.53 3.44
CA ASP A 62 -15.76 -22.69 4.45
C ASP A 62 -15.22 -21.29 4.77
N ARG A 63 -15.71 -20.72 5.86
CA ARG A 63 -15.45 -19.35 6.28
C ARG A 63 -13.95 -19.14 6.44
N LYS A 64 -13.22 -20.20 6.80
CA LYS A 64 -11.77 -20.24 6.86
C LYS A 64 -11.18 -20.16 5.45
N ALA A 65 -11.64 -20.97 4.49
CA ALA A 65 -11.18 -20.93 3.10
C ALA A 65 -11.48 -19.59 2.40
N ILE A 66 -12.63 -18.94 2.66
CA ILE A 66 -12.91 -17.59 2.15
C ILE A 66 -12.00 -16.56 2.81
N THR A 67 -11.84 -16.62 4.13
CA THR A 67 -11.00 -15.65 4.84
C THR A 67 -9.53 -15.79 4.41
N GLU A 68 -9.05 -17.02 4.25
CA GLU A 68 -7.74 -17.36 3.70
C GLU A 68 -7.63 -16.90 2.24
N TYR A 69 -8.63 -17.15 1.40
CA TYR A 69 -8.64 -16.72 0.00
C TYR A 69 -8.65 -15.18 -0.11
N ILE A 70 -9.48 -14.48 0.66
CA ILE A 70 -9.53 -13.02 0.71
C ILE A 70 -8.21 -12.47 1.27
N LYS A 71 -7.63 -13.07 2.32
CA LYS A 71 -6.30 -12.69 2.83
C LYS A 71 -5.20 -12.91 1.78
N GLU A 72 -5.24 -14.02 1.05
CA GLU A 72 -4.28 -14.37 0.00
C GLU A 72 -4.43 -13.44 -1.21
N GLN A 73 -5.67 -13.08 -1.60
CA GLN A 73 -5.94 -12.07 -2.64
C GLN A 73 -5.55 -10.68 -2.15
N MET A 74 -5.85 -10.30 -0.91
CA MET A 74 -5.41 -9.04 -0.30
C MET A 74 -3.88 -8.96 -0.16
N ARG A 75 -3.19 -10.08 0.08
CA ARG A 75 -1.72 -10.17 0.11
C ARG A 75 -1.12 -10.03 -1.28
N LYS A 76 -1.76 -10.63 -2.29
CA LYS A 76 -1.41 -10.46 -3.72
C LYS A 76 -1.69 -9.04 -4.22
N VAL A 77 -2.77 -8.40 -3.76
CA VAL A 77 -3.15 -7.01 -4.08
C VAL A 77 -2.32 -6.00 -3.28
N LYS A 78 -1.94 -6.30 -2.04
CA LYS A 78 -1.05 -5.46 -1.23
C LYS A 78 0.38 -5.46 -1.74
N GLY A 79 0.78 -6.45 -2.53
CA GLY A 79 2.12 -6.62 -3.09
C GLY A 79 3.21 -6.67 -2.00
N ASN A 80 4.06 -7.69 -2.01
CA ASN A 80 5.34 -7.55 -1.32
C ASN A 80 6.22 -6.62 -2.17
N PHE A 81 5.91 -5.33 -2.15
CA PHE A 81 6.66 -4.27 -2.80
C PHE A 81 7.96 -4.06 -2.02
N ILE A 82 8.89 -4.98 -2.22
CA ILE A 82 10.18 -5.03 -1.57
C ILE A 82 11.20 -5.20 -2.67
N TRP A 83 12.05 -4.20 -2.81
CA TRP A 83 13.23 -4.26 -3.64
C TRP A 83 14.43 -4.44 -2.71
N ARG A 84 15.15 -5.56 -2.90
CA ARG A 84 16.37 -5.88 -2.19
C ARG A 84 17.30 -6.59 -3.19
N PRO A 85 18.25 -5.87 -3.81
CA PRO A 85 19.15 -6.48 -4.77
C PRO A 85 20.09 -7.46 -4.06
N SER A 86 20.58 -8.46 -4.78
CA SER A 86 21.60 -9.39 -4.27
C SER A 86 22.90 -8.67 -3.91
N VAL A 87 23.22 -7.61 -4.64
CA VAL A 87 24.33 -6.69 -4.38
C VAL A 87 23.75 -5.29 -4.10
N PRO A 88 23.93 -4.73 -2.90
CA PRO A 88 23.51 -3.37 -2.59
C PRO A 88 24.09 -2.33 -3.55
N ILE A 89 23.30 -1.32 -3.92
CA ILE A 89 23.77 -0.23 -4.79
C ILE A 89 24.75 0.62 -3.99
N LYS A 90 26.02 0.59 -4.37
CA LYS A 90 27.09 1.38 -3.74
C LYS A 90 27.24 2.73 -4.43
N ASN A 91 27.66 3.73 -3.66
CA ASN A 91 28.15 4.97 -4.25
C ASN A 91 29.47 4.74 -5.00
N ASN A 92 29.71 5.58 -5.99
CA ASN A 92 30.94 5.65 -6.76
C ASN A 92 31.64 7.02 -6.60
N LYS A 93 31.26 7.79 -5.57
CA LYS A 93 31.84 9.12 -5.33
C LYS A 93 33.23 8.96 -4.73
N THR A 94 34.17 9.77 -5.20
CA THR A 94 35.54 9.80 -4.69
C THR A 94 35.65 10.54 -3.36
N THR A 95 34.74 11.49 -3.11
CA THR A 95 34.67 12.27 -1.88
C THR A 95 33.61 11.69 -0.97
N ILE A 96 34.02 11.34 0.24
CA ILE A 96 33.17 10.76 1.28
C ILE A 96 33.16 11.70 2.48
N GLN A 97 31.97 12.04 2.97
CA GLN A 97 31.73 12.92 4.10
C GLN A 97 31.01 12.17 5.22
N LEU A 98 31.43 12.40 6.47
CA LEU A 98 30.74 11.86 7.63
C LEU A 98 29.33 12.46 7.72
N ILE A 99 28.32 11.63 7.97
CA ILE A 99 26.92 12.07 8.02
C ILE A 99 26.67 13.15 9.08
N LYS A 100 27.48 13.19 10.16
CA LYS A 100 27.41 14.24 11.19
C LYS A 100 27.69 15.64 10.64
N ASN A 101 28.38 15.74 9.49
CA ASN A 101 28.71 16.99 8.83
C ASN A 101 27.66 17.38 7.76
N TYR A 102 26.57 16.63 7.62
CA TYR A 102 25.52 16.99 6.67
C TYR A 102 24.99 18.40 7.00
N PRO A 103 24.85 19.30 6.01
CA PRO A 103 24.52 20.70 6.25
C PRO A 103 23.24 20.89 7.08
N ARG A 104 23.24 21.94 7.89
CA ARG A 104 22.07 22.38 8.63
C ARG A 104 20.97 22.83 7.66
N ASP A 105 19.73 22.48 7.98
CA ASP A 105 18.54 22.85 7.22
C ASP A 105 17.38 23.20 8.18
N TYR A 106 16.33 23.81 7.64
CA TYR A 106 15.10 24.07 8.36
C TYR A 106 14.43 22.76 8.77
N LYS A 107 13.98 22.68 10.02
CA LYS A 107 13.18 21.56 10.50
C LYS A 107 11.78 21.68 9.93
N MET A 108 11.36 20.71 9.14
CA MET A 108 10.08 20.69 8.45
C MET A 108 9.18 19.65 9.08
N ASP A 109 7.98 20.07 9.50
CA ASP A 109 6.91 19.15 9.82
C ASP A 109 6.18 18.78 8.52
N PHE A 110 6.36 17.53 8.09
CA PHE A 110 5.80 17.03 6.83
C PHE A 110 4.28 16.78 6.87
N HIS A 111 3.64 16.87 8.04
CA HIS A 111 2.19 16.73 8.16
C HIS A 111 1.46 18.04 7.90
N ASN A 112 1.96 19.15 8.45
CA ASN A 112 1.34 20.47 8.37
C ASN A 112 2.16 21.47 7.53
N PHE A 113 3.31 21.06 7.00
CA PHE A 113 4.25 21.88 6.23
C PHE A 113 4.78 23.11 6.99
N ASN A 114 4.78 23.08 8.32
CA ASN A 114 5.34 24.13 9.15
C ASN A 114 6.86 23.97 9.30
N ILE A 115 7.53 25.12 9.45
CA ILE A 115 8.96 25.17 9.78
C ILE A 115 9.09 25.51 11.27
N ASN A 116 9.82 24.70 12.01
CA ASN A 116 10.04 24.93 13.44
C ASN A 116 11.49 24.66 13.86
N GLY A 117 12.33 25.69 13.72
CA GLY A 117 13.75 25.63 14.05
C GLY A 117 14.60 24.99 12.95
N THR A 118 15.74 24.42 13.34
CA THR A 118 16.72 23.83 12.42
C THR A 118 17.13 22.43 12.86
N VAL A 119 17.55 21.61 11.92
CA VAL A 119 18.16 20.29 12.13
C VAL A 119 19.48 20.21 11.38
N GLU A 120 20.38 19.33 11.81
CA GLU A 120 21.68 19.09 11.16
C GLU A 120 22.03 17.61 11.19
N GLY A 121 23.08 17.22 10.46
CA GLY A 121 23.55 15.84 10.42
C GLY A 121 22.51 14.86 9.89
N VAL A 122 22.34 13.73 10.58
CA VAL A 122 21.46 12.62 10.18
C VAL A 122 20.01 13.07 9.99
N GLU A 123 19.49 13.94 10.86
CA GLU A 123 18.09 14.38 10.79
C GLU A 123 17.85 15.30 9.59
N ALA A 124 18.76 16.24 9.32
CA ALA A 124 18.71 17.06 8.12
C ALA A 124 18.78 16.20 6.84
N PHE A 125 19.66 15.19 6.84
CA PHE A 125 19.77 14.25 5.73
C PHE A 125 18.48 13.44 5.50
N LYS A 126 17.83 12.94 6.56
CA LYS A 126 16.53 12.25 6.46
C LYS A 126 15.49 13.15 5.78
N GLN A 127 15.37 14.40 6.24
CA GLN A 127 14.44 15.35 5.62
C GLN A 127 14.79 15.62 4.14
N ALA A 128 16.07 15.71 3.80
CA ALA A 128 16.52 15.90 2.42
C ALA A 128 16.10 14.74 1.51
N VAL A 129 16.31 13.50 1.95
CA VAL A 129 15.87 12.30 1.22
C VAL A 129 14.35 12.28 1.09
N ILE A 130 13.59 12.62 2.15
CA ILE A 130 12.12 12.70 2.09
C ILE A 130 11.66 13.71 1.03
N LYS A 131 12.27 14.91 1.02
CA LYS A 131 11.97 15.96 0.04
C LYS A 131 12.32 15.50 -1.38
N PHE A 132 13.49 14.89 -1.57
CA PHE A 132 13.95 14.39 -2.87
C PHE A 132 12.96 13.36 -3.43
N VAL A 133 12.60 12.34 -2.65
CA VAL A 133 11.71 11.24 -3.09
C VAL A 133 10.30 11.73 -3.40
N ASN A 134 9.82 12.78 -2.72
CA ASN A 134 8.51 13.38 -2.97
C ASN A 134 8.53 14.47 -4.05
N THR A 135 9.69 14.85 -4.58
CA THR A 135 9.80 15.90 -5.61
C THR A 135 9.86 15.26 -6.99
N PRO A 136 8.89 15.50 -7.89
CA PRO A 136 9.00 15.06 -9.26
C PRO A 136 10.10 15.84 -10.00
N LYS A 137 10.95 15.12 -10.73
CA LYS A 137 12.00 15.72 -11.56
C LYS A 137 11.40 16.69 -12.59
N ASN A 138 12.09 17.80 -12.85
CA ASN A 138 11.68 18.87 -13.80
C ASN A 138 10.34 19.57 -13.51
N LYS A 139 9.71 19.33 -12.35
CA LYS A 139 8.45 19.99 -12.01
C LYS A 139 8.63 21.45 -11.58
N TYR A 140 9.75 21.77 -10.94
CA TYR A 140 10.00 23.10 -10.37
C TYR A 140 11.20 23.76 -11.05
N LYS A 141 11.00 25.01 -11.50
CA LYS A 141 12.02 25.80 -12.20
C LYS A 141 13.35 25.92 -11.44
N ILE A 142 13.28 26.03 -10.11
CA ILE A 142 14.46 26.13 -9.24
C ILE A 142 15.38 24.90 -9.30
N TYR A 143 14.89 23.78 -9.83
CA TYR A 143 15.63 22.53 -10.00
C TYR A 143 15.93 22.22 -11.47
N GLU A 144 15.58 23.10 -12.41
CA GLU A 144 15.93 22.93 -13.82
C GLU A 144 17.45 22.87 -14.00
N GLY A 145 17.91 21.93 -14.84
CA GLY A 145 19.34 21.68 -15.03
C GLY A 145 20.03 20.92 -13.88
N THR A 146 19.29 20.51 -12.84
CA THR A 146 19.80 19.69 -11.74
C THR A 146 19.31 18.24 -11.84
N ASN A 147 19.97 17.34 -11.12
CA ASN A 147 19.52 15.94 -10.96
C ASN A 147 18.58 15.77 -9.74
N TYR A 148 17.94 16.84 -9.27
CA TYR A 148 17.09 16.80 -8.09
C TYR A 148 15.68 16.26 -8.39
N GLY A 149 15.19 15.40 -7.50
CA GLY A 149 13.88 14.77 -7.59
C GLY A 149 13.88 13.45 -8.35
N THR A 150 12.71 12.81 -8.38
CA THR A 150 12.51 11.47 -8.92
C THR A 150 11.72 11.47 -10.22
N GLU A 151 12.09 10.59 -11.15
CA GLU A 151 11.36 10.40 -12.42
C GLU A 151 10.00 9.70 -12.25
N HIS A 152 9.89 8.79 -11.27
CA HIS A 152 8.68 8.01 -11.03
C HIS A 152 8.35 7.96 -9.54
N SER A 153 7.05 7.92 -9.22
CA SER A 153 6.57 7.80 -7.84
C SER A 153 6.29 6.33 -7.49
N LEU A 154 7.09 5.77 -6.58
CA LEU A 154 6.86 4.41 -6.07
C LEU A 154 5.55 4.27 -5.28
N PHE A 155 4.96 5.38 -4.84
CA PHE A 155 3.70 5.37 -4.08
C PHE A 155 2.50 4.92 -4.91
N THR A 156 2.52 5.14 -6.23
CA THR A 156 1.40 4.81 -7.14
C THR A 156 1.58 3.47 -7.87
N VAL A 157 2.73 2.81 -7.69
CA VAL A 157 3.03 1.53 -8.35
C VAL A 157 2.15 0.40 -7.80
N ASN A 158 1.56 -0.36 -8.72
CA ASN A 158 0.64 -1.48 -8.43
C ASN A 158 1.20 -2.86 -8.84
N SER A 159 2.35 -2.92 -9.51
CA SER A 159 3.01 -4.18 -9.92
C SER A 159 4.35 -4.35 -9.21
N SER A 160 4.64 -5.56 -8.72
CA SER A 160 5.91 -5.87 -8.03
C SER A 160 7.11 -5.76 -8.97
N GLU A 161 6.95 -6.12 -10.25
CA GLU A 161 7.99 -6.03 -11.26
C GLU A 161 8.33 -4.56 -11.54
N GLU A 162 7.30 -3.75 -11.77
CA GLU A 162 7.46 -2.32 -11.98
C GLU A 162 8.05 -1.63 -10.74
N PHE A 163 7.65 -2.05 -9.55
CA PHE A 163 8.21 -1.55 -8.30
C PHE A 163 9.70 -1.86 -8.21
N THR A 164 10.11 -3.08 -8.56
CA THR A 164 11.51 -3.51 -8.54
C THR A 164 12.34 -2.65 -9.50
N ARG A 165 11.84 -2.44 -10.73
CA ARG A 165 12.50 -1.62 -11.75
C ARG A 165 12.64 -0.16 -11.31
N GLN A 166 11.54 0.45 -10.85
CA GLN A 166 11.54 1.83 -10.41
C GLN A 166 12.33 2.03 -9.10
N ALA A 167 12.33 1.06 -8.19
CA ALA A 167 13.09 1.13 -6.95
C ALA A 167 14.61 1.07 -7.21
N ASN A 168 15.05 0.26 -8.18
CA ASN A 168 16.43 0.27 -8.63
C ASN A 168 16.83 1.66 -9.14
N SER A 169 16.02 2.23 -10.04
CA SER A 169 16.27 3.58 -10.58
C SER A 169 16.26 4.66 -9.48
N LEU A 170 15.35 4.55 -8.50
CA LEU A 170 15.31 5.46 -7.36
C LEU A 170 16.59 5.36 -6.51
N ALA A 171 17.07 4.16 -6.24
CA ALA A 171 18.29 3.95 -5.48
C ALA A 171 19.51 4.58 -6.19
N GLU A 172 19.62 4.40 -7.51
CA GLU A 172 20.65 5.04 -8.33
C GLU A 172 20.57 6.57 -8.27
N GLN A 173 19.37 7.14 -8.37
CA GLN A 173 19.16 8.59 -8.29
C GLN A 173 19.57 9.16 -6.92
N ILE A 174 19.18 8.50 -5.82
CA ILE A 174 19.56 8.89 -4.46
C ILE A 174 21.08 8.83 -4.29
N VAL A 175 21.72 7.74 -4.72
CA VAL A 175 23.17 7.57 -4.62
C VAL A 175 23.92 8.58 -5.51
N ASN A 176 23.40 8.89 -6.69
CA ASN A 176 24.04 9.87 -7.57
C ASN A 176 24.02 11.28 -6.95
N TYR A 177 22.90 11.66 -6.31
CA TYR A 177 22.71 12.98 -5.73
C TYR A 177 23.36 13.13 -4.34
N TYR A 178 23.24 12.13 -3.47
CA TYR A 178 23.71 12.17 -2.08
C TYR A 178 24.89 11.24 -1.79
N GLY A 179 25.56 10.70 -2.81
CA GLY A 179 26.60 9.68 -2.68
C GLY A 179 27.80 10.08 -1.82
N GLU A 180 28.00 11.37 -1.55
CA GLU A 180 29.04 11.83 -0.63
C GLU A 180 28.80 11.38 0.82
N TRP A 181 27.55 11.16 1.22
CA TRP A 181 27.19 10.73 2.59
C TRP A 181 26.70 9.27 2.67
N ILE A 182 26.35 8.67 1.53
CA ILE A 182 25.81 7.30 1.44
C ILE A 182 26.91 6.33 1.02
N ASP A 183 27.16 5.27 1.79
CA ASP A 183 27.98 4.14 1.35
C ASP A 183 27.20 3.28 0.35
N LYS A 184 26.05 2.73 0.77
CA LYS A 184 25.21 1.88 -0.08
C LYS A 184 23.74 1.85 0.32
N ILE A 185 22.86 1.52 -0.61
CA ILE A 185 21.43 1.28 -0.34
C ILE A 185 21.14 -0.22 -0.38
N TYR A 186 20.54 -0.73 0.70
CA TYR A 186 20.24 -2.15 0.88
C TYR A 186 18.84 -2.53 0.41
N CYS A 187 17.85 -1.67 0.66
CA CYS A 187 16.46 -2.04 0.45
C CYS A 187 15.57 -0.81 0.30
N ILE A 188 14.56 -0.94 -0.55
CA ILE A 188 13.42 -0.02 -0.62
C ILE A 188 12.17 -0.89 -0.54
N LYS A 189 11.33 -0.64 0.47
CA LYS A 189 10.05 -1.34 0.64
C LYS A 189 8.91 -0.35 0.76
N LYS A 190 7.75 -0.71 0.23
CA LYS A 190 6.50 0.05 0.40
C LYS A 190 5.66 -0.60 1.47
N ASN A 191 5.27 0.19 2.47
CA ASN A 191 4.37 -0.21 3.54
C ASN A 191 3.20 0.77 3.61
N GLY A 192 2.07 0.40 3.00
CA GLY A 192 0.92 1.28 2.88
C GLY A 192 1.24 2.54 2.07
N ASN A 193 1.08 3.71 2.70
CA ASN A 193 1.39 5.03 2.12
C ASN A 193 2.82 5.51 2.41
N CYS A 194 3.68 4.67 2.98
CA CYS A 194 5.06 5.01 3.29
C CYS A 194 6.02 4.13 2.48
N LEU A 195 7.16 4.70 2.11
CA LEU A 195 8.32 3.94 1.68
C LEU A 195 9.30 3.87 2.85
N ILE A 196 10.04 2.78 2.95
CA ILE A 196 11.11 2.62 3.93
C ILE A 196 12.37 2.32 3.12
N ILE A 197 13.35 3.21 3.23
CA ILE A 197 14.65 3.06 2.57
C ILE A 197 15.69 2.71 3.63
N GLU A 198 16.33 1.57 3.47
CA GLU A 198 17.42 1.11 4.33
C GLU A 198 18.76 1.33 3.60
N MET A 199 19.68 2.06 4.24
CA MET A 199 20.97 2.42 3.65
C MET A 199 22.09 2.43 4.69
N LYS A 200 23.33 2.30 4.24
CA LYS A 200 24.52 2.60 5.03
C LYS A 200 24.97 4.02 4.71
N VAL A 201 25.11 4.84 5.74
CA VAL A 201 25.71 6.17 5.65
C VAL A 201 27.08 6.18 6.32
N TYR A 202 27.96 7.06 5.87
CA TYR A 202 29.31 7.15 6.42
C TYR A 202 29.30 7.76 7.81
N GLY A 203 30.05 7.16 8.74
CA GLY A 203 30.14 7.61 10.13
C GLY A 203 29.10 7.00 11.08
N MET A 204 28.26 6.07 10.63
CA MET A 204 27.36 5.27 11.48
C MET A 204 27.73 3.79 11.42
N ALA A 205 27.69 3.07 12.55
CA ALA A 205 27.96 1.63 12.61
C ALA A 205 26.80 0.79 12.04
N GLU A 206 25.56 1.22 12.30
CA GLU A 206 24.34 0.53 11.89
C GLU A 206 23.83 1.02 10.53
N SER A 207 22.83 0.33 9.96
CA SER A 207 22.08 0.85 8.83
C SER A 207 21.10 1.94 9.30
N LEU A 208 20.90 2.94 8.44
CA LEU A 208 19.92 3.99 8.60
C LEU A 208 18.65 3.60 7.85
N CYS A 209 17.53 3.56 8.56
CA CYS A 209 16.19 3.43 7.98
C CYS A 209 15.53 4.80 7.91
N ILE A 210 15.01 5.17 6.75
CA ILE A 210 14.28 6.41 6.52
C ILE A 210 12.86 6.06 6.11
N ASP A 211 11.89 6.49 6.92
CA ASP A 211 10.47 6.40 6.61
C ASP A 211 10.06 7.63 5.79
N ILE A 212 9.60 7.40 4.57
CA ILE A 212 9.23 8.43 3.62
C ILE A 212 7.72 8.40 3.43
N PRO A 213 6.98 9.35 4.01
CA PRO A 213 5.54 9.46 3.80
C PRO A 213 5.24 9.96 2.37
N ASN A 214 4.10 9.55 1.83
CA ASN A 214 3.55 10.11 0.60
C ASN A 214 2.94 11.50 0.85
N LEU A 215 3.67 12.56 0.53
CA LEU A 215 3.22 13.95 0.73
C LEU A 215 2.14 14.39 -0.28
N GLY A 216 1.89 13.61 -1.33
CA GLY A 216 0.82 13.89 -2.29
C GLY A 216 -0.58 13.59 -1.76
N LYS A 217 -0.70 12.70 -0.76
CA LYS A 217 -1.99 12.27 -0.18
C LYS A 217 -2.46 13.07 1.03
N SER A 218 -1.60 13.89 1.65
CA SER A 218 -2.00 14.70 2.82
C SER A 218 -2.87 15.91 2.46
N LYS A 219 -3.28 16.05 1.20
CA LYS A 219 -4.12 17.14 0.67
C LYS A 219 -5.55 16.73 0.31
N GLU A 220 -5.95 15.48 0.58
CA GLU A 220 -7.34 14.99 0.50
C GLU A 220 -7.92 14.81 1.90
#